data_AF-A0A820LHJ2-F1
#
_entry.id   AF-A0A820LHJ2-F1
#
_cell.length_a   1.000
_cell.length_b   1.000
_cell.length_c   1.000
_cell.angle_alpha   90.00
_cell.angle_beta   90.00
_cell.angle_gamma   90.00
#
_symmetry.space_group_name_H-M   'P 1'
#
loop_
_entity.id
_entity.type
_entity.pdbx_description
1 polymer ?
#
loop_
_entity_poly.entity_id
_entity_poly.type
_entity_poly.pdbx_seq_one_letter_code
_entity_poly.pdbx_strand_id
1 'polypeptide(L)'
;MIKILLILCCFQIQLTLHASINELTKNDCTYQDGRFGTINLSQVGLKHGTPAFRHIRQDDYFYSYNPCYPFSEEPTCINVAMCQTFKDESVSYVLGFNSIVTWSISVDGQATLVYSAIDRQAIVNLVCSPDLDQLIVNGEYERKHYNLTLLSKCACWNQC
;
A
#
# COMPACT_ATOMS: atom_id res chain seq x y z
N MET A 1 -67.13 29.61 -28.46
CA MET A 1 -66.68 28.23 -28.13
C MET A 1 -65.17 28.17 -28.28
N ILE A 2 -64.45 28.33 -27.17
CA ILE A 2 -62.98 28.34 -27.14
C ILE A 2 -62.51 26.91 -26.87
N LYS A 3 -61.80 26.30 -27.84
CA LYS A 3 -61.12 25.01 -27.67
C LYS A 3 -59.80 25.25 -26.95
N ILE A 4 -59.72 24.83 -25.68
CA ILE A 4 -58.48 24.80 -24.90
C ILE A 4 -57.72 23.53 -25.31
N LEU A 5 -56.60 23.71 -26.01
CA LEU A 5 -55.69 22.65 -26.41
C LEU A 5 -54.66 22.45 -25.28
N LEU A 6 -54.86 21.42 -24.46
CA LEU A 6 -53.92 21.00 -23.41
C LEU A 6 -52.75 20.25 -24.04
N ILE A 7 -51.60 20.92 -24.17
CA ILE A 7 -50.34 20.28 -24.58
C ILE A 7 -49.70 19.68 -23.32
N LEU A 8 -49.90 18.37 -23.13
CA LEU A 8 -49.19 17.58 -22.13
C LEU A 8 -47.72 17.45 -22.58
N CYS A 9 -46.84 18.29 -22.03
CA CYS A 9 -45.40 18.19 -22.23
C CYS A 9 -44.85 17.11 -21.28
N CYS A 10 -44.86 15.86 -21.72
CA CYS A 10 -44.17 14.76 -21.03
C CYS A 10 -42.66 14.91 -21.21
N PHE A 11 -42.03 15.74 -20.38
CA PHE A 11 -40.58 15.72 -20.19
C PHE A 11 -40.18 14.41 -19.51
N GLN A 12 -39.75 13.44 -20.29
CA GLN A 12 -39.11 12.23 -19.76
C GLN A 12 -37.71 12.60 -19.26
N ILE A 13 -37.57 12.71 -17.95
CA ILE A 13 -36.29 12.86 -17.27
C ILE A 13 -35.58 11.50 -17.36
N GLN A 14 -34.65 11.35 -18.30
CA GLN A 14 -33.76 10.19 -18.34
C GLN A 14 -32.69 10.38 -17.26
N LEU A 15 -32.89 9.69 -16.13
CA LEU A 15 -31.89 9.60 -15.07
C LEU A 15 -30.78 8.65 -15.52
N THR A 16 -29.68 9.21 -16.05
CA THR A 16 -28.49 8.41 -16.36
C THR A 16 -27.65 8.25 -15.11
N LEU A 17 -27.72 7.09 -14.48
CA LEU A 17 -26.76 6.65 -13.47
C LEU A 17 -25.45 6.30 -14.17
N HIS A 18 -24.57 7.28 -14.36
CA HIS A 18 -23.17 7.02 -14.64
C HIS A 18 -22.48 6.63 -13.33
N ALA A 19 -22.42 5.33 -13.05
CA ALA A 19 -21.40 4.83 -12.15
C ALA A 19 -20.06 4.99 -12.88
N SER A 20 -19.32 6.06 -12.59
CA SER A 20 -17.92 6.13 -13.01
C SER A 20 -17.18 5.05 -12.20
N ILE A 21 -16.80 3.97 -12.87
CA ILE A 21 -15.79 3.06 -12.35
C ILE A 21 -14.49 3.86 -12.40
N ASN A 22 -14.20 4.63 -11.34
CA ASN A 22 -12.87 5.17 -11.15
C ASN A 22 -11.95 3.96 -11.06
N GLU A 23 -11.00 3.89 -11.99
CA GLU A 23 -9.95 2.89 -12.05
C GLU A 23 -9.35 2.65 -10.65
N LEU A 24 -9.10 1.38 -10.31
CA LEU A 24 -8.46 0.90 -9.08
C LEU A 24 -7.02 1.42 -8.94
N THR A 25 -6.87 2.73 -8.76
CA THR A 25 -5.61 3.40 -8.42
C THR A 25 -5.76 4.10 -7.09
N LYS A 26 -6.28 3.40 -6.07
CA LYS A 26 -6.06 3.81 -4.68
C LYS A 26 -4.59 3.56 -4.34
N ASN A 27 -3.72 4.43 -4.80
CA ASN A 27 -2.32 4.42 -4.41
C ASN A 27 -2.23 5.12 -3.05
N ASP A 28 -2.51 4.38 -1.98
CA ASP A 28 -2.63 4.86 -0.58
C ASP A 28 -1.26 5.18 0.04
N CYS A 29 -0.34 5.73 -0.74
CA CYS A 29 1.04 6.06 -0.37
C CYS A 29 1.19 7.29 0.48
N THR A 30 0.12 8.07 0.53
CA THR A 30 0.09 9.36 1.18
C THR A 30 -0.94 9.29 2.28
N TYR A 31 -0.51 9.58 3.50
CA TYR A 31 -1.38 9.71 4.65
C TYR A 31 -1.36 11.15 5.14
N GLN A 32 -2.54 11.72 5.41
CA GLN A 32 -2.69 13.07 5.93
C GLN A 32 -3.33 13.01 7.32
N ASP A 33 -2.62 13.52 8.33
CA ASP A 33 -3.09 13.73 9.69
C ASP A 33 -3.16 15.24 9.97
N GLY A 34 -4.27 15.70 10.56
CA GLY A 34 -4.44 17.13 10.86
C GLY A 34 -3.52 17.67 11.96
N ARG A 35 -2.91 16.82 12.79
CA ARG A 35 -2.01 17.19 13.89
C ARG A 35 -0.55 17.12 13.47
N PHE A 36 -0.17 16.09 12.72
CA PHE A 36 1.23 15.82 12.39
C PHE A 36 1.62 16.26 10.96
N GLY A 37 0.66 16.26 10.02
CA GLY A 37 0.87 16.65 8.63
C GLY A 37 0.76 15.47 7.67
N THR A 38 1.62 15.42 6.66
CA THR A 38 1.57 14.41 5.59
C THR A 38 2.77 13.46 5.63
N ILE A 39 2.55 12.16 5.51
CA ILE A 39 3.59 11.19 5.14
C ILE A 39 3.33 10.78 3.70
N ASN A 40 4.37 10.75 2.86
CA ASN A 40 4.27 10.38 1.45
C ASN A 40 5.42 9.45 1.04
N LEU A 41 5.13 8.16 0.90
CA LEU A 41 6.14 7.14 0.58
C LEU A 41 6.40 6.93 -0.92
N SER A 42 5.78 7.74 -1.78
CA SER A 42 5.88 7.56 -3.25
C SER A 42 7.29 7.69 -3.79
N GLN A 43 8.19 8.37 -3.08
CA GLN A 43 9.60 8.51 -3.48
C GLN A 43 10.49 7.35 -2.99
N VAL A 44 10.02 6.55 -2.02
CA VAL A 44 10.76 5.40 -1.49
C VAL A 44 10.59 4.19 -2.41
N GLY A 45 9.40 4.02 -2.98
CA GLY A 45 9.08 2.89 -3.85
C GLY A 45 9.60 3.05 -5.27
N LEU A 46 9.98 1.94 -5.90
CA LEU A 46 10.40 1.90 -7.31
C LEU A 46 9.24 1.54 -8.24
N LYS A 47 9.02 2.33 -9.29
CA LYS A 47 7.88 2.18 -10.22
C LYS A 47 8.07 1.11 -11.30
N HIS A 48 9.28 0.59 -11.48
CA HIS A 48 9.63 -0.31 -12.59
C HIS A 48 9.45 -1.80 -12.25
N GLY A 49 8.54 -2.13 -11.34
CA GLY A 49 8.17 -3.52 -11.04
C GLY A 49 9.24 -4.35 -10.31
N THR A 50 10.23 -3.70 -9.70
CA THR A 50 11.22 -4.36 -8.83
C THR A 50 11.19 -3.72 -7.44
N PRO A 51 11.56 -4.46 -6.38
CA PRO A 51 11.48 -3.93 -5.03
C PRO A 51 12.57 -2.89 -4.75
N ALA A 52 12.21 -1.82 -4.02
CA ALA A 52 13.15 -0.84 -3.50
C ALA A 52 14.15 -1.45 -2.52
N PHE A 53 13.68 -2.38 -1.70
CA PHE A 53 14.50 -3.15 -0.76
C PHE A 53 14.44 -4.61 -1.18
N ARG A 54 15.52 -5.11 -1.77
CA ARG A 54 15.56 -6.45 -2.37
C ARG A 54 16.43 -7.40 -1.56
N HIS A 55 15.92 -8.61 -1.33
CA HIS A 55 16.66 -9.72 -0.71
C HIS A 55 17.37 -9.34 0.61
N ILE A 56 16.69 -8.59 1.47
CA ILE A 56 17.17 -8.31 2.82
C ILE A 56 17.18 -9.63 3.58
N ARG A 57 18.36 -10.05 4.04
CA ARG A 57 18.53 -11.34 4.71
C ARG A 57 18.13 -11.25 6.18
N GLN A 58 17.30 -12.19 6.61
CA GLN A 58 16.98 -12.42 8.02
C GLN A 58 16.79 -13.93 8.21
N ASP A 59 17.61 -14.53 9.08
CA ASP A 59 17.69 -15.98 9.31
C ASP A 59 17.93 -16.78 8.01
N ASP A 60 17.05 -17.75 7.72
CA ASP A 60 17.07 -18.61 6.53
C ASP A 60 16.23 -18.06 5.38
N TYR A 61 15.85 -16.78 5.44
CA TYR A 61 14.96 -16.14 4.48
C TYR A 61 15.56 -14.84 3.93
N PHE A 62 15.11 -14.51 2.72
CA PHE A 62 15.25 -13.21 2.08
C PHE A 62 13.89 -12.53 2.02
N TYR A 63 13.90 -11.21 2.21
CA TYR A 63 12.71 -10.39 2.16
C TYR A 63 12.89 -9.28 1.13
N SER A 64 11.86 -9.12 0.30
CA SER A 64 11.78 -8.03 -0.68
C SER A 64 10.56 -7.18 -0.38
N TYR A 65 10.71 -5.86 -0.40
CA TYR A 65 9.63 -4.91 -0.11
C TYR A 65 9.70 -3.73 -1.07
N ASN A 66 8.52 -3.31 -1.53
CA ASN A 66 8.34 -2.08 -2.28
C ASN A 66 7.13 -1.33 -1.72
N PRO A 67 7.32 -0.20 -1.03
CA PRO A 67 6.20 0.66 -0.73
C PRO A 67 5.59 1.16 -2.04
N CYS A 68 4.29 1.43 -2.04
CA CYS A 68 3.56 2.10 -3.11
C CYS A 68 3.36 1.38 -4.44
N TYR A 69 4.35 0.67 -4.93
CA TYR A 69 4.32 0.12 -6.28
C TYR A 69 4.49 -1.39 -6.22
N PRO A 70 3.58 -2.15 -6.87
CA PRO A 70 3.71 -3.59 -6.88
C PRO A 70 4.97 -4.02 -7.63
N PHE A 71 5.54 -5.13 -7.19
CA PHE A 71 6.63 -5.81 -7.89
C PHE A 71 6.30 -7.30 -8.06
N SER A 72 7.07 -7.96 -8.92
CA SER A 72 6.99 -9.41 -9.08
C SER A 72 8.36 -10.06 -8.95
N GLU A 73 8.44 -11.15 -8.21
CA GLU A 73 9.60 -12.03 -8.09
C GLU A 73 9.13 -13.49 -8.17
N GLU A 74 9.85 -14.29 -8.95
CA GLU A 74 9.60 -15.72 -9.06
C GLU A 74 9.93 -16.44 -7.74
N PRO A 75 9.29 -17.59 -7.44
CA PRO A 75 8.28 -18.27 -8.25
C PRO A 75 6.81 -17.89 -7.96
N THR A 76 6.50 -17.14 -6.89
CA THR A 76 5.09 -16.98 -6.45
C THR A 76 4.66 -15.54 -6.17
N CYS A 77 5.59 -14.60 -6.06
CA CYS A 77 5.28 -13.24 -5.65
C CYS A 77 4.94 -12.39 -6.87
N ILE A 78 3.65 -12.30 -7.21
CA ILE A 78 3.18 -11.56 -8.38
C ILE A 78 2.36 -10.35 -7.95
N ASN A 79 2.77 -9.16 -8.41
CA ASN A 79 2.12 -7.88 -8.09
C ASN A 79 1.95 -7.62 -6.59
N VAL A 80 2.99 -7.90 -5.81
CA VAL A 80 2.98 -7.81 -4.34
C VAL A 80 3.66 -6.55 -3.84
N ALA A 81 3.33 -6.16 -2.60
CA ALA A 81 4.11 -5.15 -1.86
C ALA A 81 5.32 -5.79 -1.18
N MET A 82 5.20 -7.07 -0.79
CA MET A 82 6.22 -7.75 -0.01
C MET A 82 6.25 -9.25 -0.30
N CYS A 83 7.46 -9.80 -0.37
CA CYS A 83 7.75 -11.20 -0.63
C CYS A 83 8.77 -11.72 0.39
N GLN A 84 8.59 -12.95 0.84
CA GLN A 84 9.61 -13.72 1.56
C GLN A 84 10.01 -14.91 0.70
N THR A 85 11.30 -15.20 0.61
CA THR A 85 11.83 -16.34 -0.15
C THR A 85 12.80 -17.10 0.73
N PHE A 86 12.79 -18.43 0.68
CA PHE A 86 13.83 -19.23 1.33
C PHE A 86 15.20 -18.88 0.74
N LYS A 87 16.26 -19.02 1.54
CA LYS A 87 17.62 -18.71 1.09
C LYS A 87 18.09 -19.56 -0.10
N ASP A 88 17.53 -20.74 -0.29
CA ASP A 88 17.79 -21.61 -1.45
C ASP A 88 16.89 -21.30 -2.66
N GLU A 89 16.07 -20.24 -2.57
CA GLU A 89 15.13 -19.78 -3.60
C GLU A 89 14.08 -20.82 -4.02
N SER A 90 13.92 -21.89 -3.25
CA SER A 90 13.03 -23.00 -3.60
C SER A 90 11.55 -22.67 -3.45
N VAL A 91 11.23 -21.80 -2.48
CA VAL A 91 9.85 -21.45 -2.12
C VAL A 91 9.78 -19.97 -1.74
N SER A 92 8.71 -19.32 -2.20
CA SER A 92 8.38 -17.94 -1.84
C SER A 92 6.96 -17.82 -1.31
N TYR A 93 6.75 -16.85 -0.43
CA TYR A 93 5.48 -16.50 0.19
C TYR A 93 5.16 -15.03 -0.01
N VAL A 94 3.93 -14.78 -0.46
CA VAL A 94 3.36 -13.43 -0.51
C VAL A 94 3.06 -12.97 0.91
N LEU A 95 3.64 -11.84 1.32
CA LEU A 95 3.40 -11.27 2.65
C LEU A 95 2.36 -10.15 2.65
N GLY A 96 2.08 -9.56 1.49
CA GLY A 96 0.99 -8.59 1.35
C GLY A 96 0.99 -7.85 0.02
N PHE A 97 -0.13 -7.20 -0.29
CA PHE A 97 -0.37 -6.50 -1.55
C PHE A 97 -0.51 -4.99 -1.34
N ASN A 98 -0.04 -4.17 -2.29
CA ASN A 98 -0.21 -2.71 -2.22
C ASN A 98 -1.70 -2.30 -2.25
N SER A 99 -2.58 -3.13 -2.82
CA SER A 99 -4.02 -2.92 -2.85
C SER A 99 -4.73 -3.21 -1.53
N ILE A 100 -4.07 -3.89 -0.59
CA ILE A 100 -4.63 -4.27 0.72
C ILE A 100 -3.68 -3.78 1.82
N VAL A 101 -3.60 -2.44 1.93
CA VAL A 101 -2.80 -1.74 2.95
C VAL A 101 -3.71 -0.91 3.85
N THR A 102 -3.41 -0.88 5.13
CA THR A 102 -4.07 -0.01 6.12
C THR A 102 -3.03 0.81 6.88
N TRP A 103 -3.32 2.09 7.10
CA TRP A 103 -2.54 2.98 7.95
C TRP A 103 -3.07 2.95 9.39
N SER A 104 -2.14 2.92 10.35
CA SER A 104 -2.42 3.12 11.77
C SER A 104 -1.50 4.20 12.30
N ILE A 105 -2.08 5.23 12.94
CA ILE A 105 -1.33 6.33 13.55
C ILE A 105 -1.58 6.32 15.04
N SER A 106 -0.51 6.22 15.82
CA SER A 106 -0.59 6.28 17.27
C SER A 106 -0.85 7.70 17.78
N VAL A 107 -1.08 7.83 19.08
CA VAL A 107 -1.30 9.13 19.73
C VAL A 107 -0.08 10.06 19.66
N ASP A 108 1.12 9.50 19.59
CA ASP A 108 2.41 10.18 19.46
C ASP A 108 2.86 10.39 18.01
N GLY A 109 2.05 9.98 17.03
CA GLY A 109 2.32 10.22 15.61
C GLY A 109 3.24 9.19 14.96
N GLN A 110 3.48 8.06 15.63
CA GLN A 110 4.13 6.89 15.04
C GLN A 110 3.18 6.26 14.02
N ALA A 111 3.63 6.17 12.77
CA ALA A 111 2.88 5.59 11.68
C ALA A 111 3.28 4.12 11.45
N THR A 112 2.28 3.29 11.17
CA THR A 112 2.44 1.87 10.85
C THR A 112 1.58 1.52 9.65
N LEU A 113 2.14 0.75 8.72
CA LEU A 113 1.42 0.15 7.60
C LEU A 113 1.20 -1.33 7.87
N VAL A 114 -0.02 -1.80 7.60
CA VAL A 114 -0.34 -3.22 7.64
C VAL A 114 -0.74 -3.67 6.24
N TYR A 115 0.10 -4.48 5.62
CA TYR A 115 -0.19 -5.14 4.35
C TYR A 115 -0.75 -6.53 4.63
N SER A 116 -1.81 -6.91 3.91
CA SER A 116 -2.42 -8.23 4.08
C SER A 116 -2.35 -9.06 2.81
N ALA A 117 -2.15 -10.36 2.98
CA ALA A 117 -2.37 -11.41 1.99
C ALA A 117 -3.54 -12.32 2.45
N ILE A 118 -3.72 -13.49 1.83
CA ILE A 118 -4.82 -14.41 2.17
C ILE A 118 -4.75 -14.84 3.64
N ASP A 119 -3.56 -15.21 4.11
CA ASP A 119 -3.33 -15.79 5.43
C ASP A 119 -2.13 -15.21 6.16
N ARG A 120 -1.52 -14.13 5.62
CA ARG A 120 -0.31 -13.48 6.13
C ARG A 120 -0.49 -11.99 6.25
N GLN A 121 0.22 -11.38 7.20
CA GLN A 121 0.27 -9.94 7.36
C GLN A 121 1.70 -9.45 7.56
N ALA A 122 2.06 -8.35 6.91
CA ALA A 122 3.29 -7.63 7.14
C ALA A 122 3.00 -6.27 7.78
N ILE A 123 3.60 -6.04 8.94
CA ILE A 123 3.51 -4.81 9.71
C ILE A 123 4.82 -4.04 9.48
N VAL A 124 4.72 -2.85 8.90
CA VAL A 124 5.87 -1.97 8.62
C VAL A 124 5.76 -0.74 9.50
N ASN A 125 6.67 -0.60 10.46
CA ASN A 125 6.77 0.58 11.31
C ASN A 125 7.62 1.65 10.61
N LEU A 126 7.08 2.85 10.48
CA LEU A 126 7.73 3.95 9.77
C LEU A 126 8.56 4.79 10.74
N VAL A 127 9.88 4.74 10.64
CA VAL A 127 10.77 5.53 11.49
C VAL A 127 11.37 6.66 10.69
N CYS A 128 11.13 7.89 11.14
CA CYS A 128 11.72 9.08 10.53
C CYS A 128 13.25 9.01 10.60
N SER A 129 13.91 9.03 9.44
CA SER A 129 15.36 9.08 9.33
C SER A 129 15.75 10.01 8.16
N PRO A 130 16.12 11.27 8.43
CA PRO A 130 16.34 12.28 7.39
C PRO A 130 17.40 11.92 6.34
N ASP A 131 18.35 11.07 6.70
CA ASP A 131 19.57 10.82 5.92
C ASP A 131 19.70 9.36 5.43
N LEU A 132 18.69 8.52 5.69
CA LEU A 132 18.80 7.08 5.46
C LEU A 132 17.47 6.46 5.04
N ASP A 133 17.50 5.74 3.91
CA ASP A 133 16.47 4.80 3.52
C ASP A 133 16.97 3.37 3.78
N GLN A 134 16.38 2.69 4.75
CA GLN A 134 16.76 1.33 5.13
C GLN A 134 15.54 0.52 5.58
N LEU A 135 15.47 -0.74 5.15
CA LEU A 135 14.54 -1.71 5.69
C LEU A 135 15.25 -2.63 6.67
N ILE A 136 14.73 -2.72 7.89
CA ILE A 136 15.11 -3.71 8.90
C ILE A 136 13.99 -4.74 8.99
N VAL A 137 14.35 -6.01 8.87
CA VAL A 137 13.40 -7.13 8.97
C VAL A 137 13.57 -7.75 10.34
N ASN A 138 12.56 -7.65 11.20
CA ASN A 138 12.58 -8.30 12.52
C ASN A 138 12.12 -9.76 12.45
N GLY A 139 11.59 -10.18 11.30
CA GLY A 139 11.13 -11.54 11.03
C GLY A 139 9.68 -11.78 11.40
N GLU A 140 9.33 -13.05 11.56
CA GLU A 140 8.00 -13.52 11.95
C GLU A 140 7.89 -13.52 13.48
N TYR A 141 7.02 -12.67 14.06
CA TYR A 141 6.87 -12.56 15.52
C TYR A 141 5.73 -13.44 16.06
N GLU A 142 4.74 -13.70 15.22
CA GLU A 142 3.66 -14.66 15.43
C GLU A 142 3.46 -15.38 14.10
N ARG A 143 2.91 -16.61 14.16
CA ARG A 143 2.68 -17.41 12.96
C ARG A 143 1.98 -16.58 11.87
N LYS A 144 2.63 -16.43 10.71
CA LYS A 144 2.20 -15.67 9.52
C LYS A 144 2.09 -14.15 9.72
N HIS A 145 2.66 -13.60 10.78
CA HIS A 145 2.70 -12.17 11.04
C HIS A 145 4.16 -11.68 11.11
N TYR A 146 4.49 -10.76 10.22
CA TYR A 146 5.86 -10.31 9.99
C TYR A 146 6.01 -8.86 10.43
N ASN A 147 7.10 -8.55 11.12
CA ASN A 147 7.38 -7.21 11.60
C ASN A 147 8.63 -6.63 10.93
N LEU A 148 8.51 -5.42 10.42
CA LEU A 148 9.56 -4.69 9.72
C LEU A 148 9.61 -3.24 10.20
N THR A 149 10.77 -2.62 10.01
CA THR A 149 10.99 -1.19 10.26
C THR A 149 11.55 -0.55 9.00
N LEU A 150 10.84 0.45 8.47
CA LEU A 150 11.33 1.30 7.39
C LEU A 150 11.87 2.59 8.00
N LEU A 151 13.19 2.76 7.95
CA LEU A 151 13.83 4.05 8.16
C LEU A 151 13.79 4.80 6.83
N SER A 152 13.27 6.03 6.83
CA SER A 152 13.25 6.86 5.63
C SER A 152 13.04 8.33 5.96
N LYS A 153 13.55 9.22 5.10
CA LYS A 153 13.18 10.64 5.14
C LYS A 153 11.69 10.80 4.89
N CYS A 154 11.10 9.99 4.02
CA CYS A 154 9.68 10.04 3.70
C CYS A 154 8.78 9.42 4.77
N ALA A 155 9.35 8.76 5.78
CA ALA A 155 8.64 8.38 7.00
C ALA A 155 8.49 9.57 7.98
N CYS A 156 9.20 10.68 7.75
CA CYS A 156 9.04 11.91 8.50
C CYS A 156 7.85 12.72 7.97
N TRP A 157 7.07 13.31 8.87
CA TRP A 157 5.97 14.21 8.52
C TRP A 157 6.46 15.43 7.71
N ASN A 158 5.81 15.68 6.58
CA ASN A 158 6.01 16.80 5.64
C ASN A 158 7.40 16.89 5.00
N GLN A 159 8.12 15.77 4.89
CA GLN A 159 9.47 15.75 4.29
C GLN A 159 9.50 15.23 2.85
N CYS A 160 8.37 14.68 2.38
CA CYS A 160 8.04 14.23 1.03
C CYS A 160 6.54 14.55 0.79
#